data_AF-A0A2A4QMT4-F1
#
_entry.id   AF-A0A2A4QMT4-F1
#
_cell.length_a   1.000
_cell.length_b   1.000
_cell.length_c   1.000
_cell.angle_alpha   90.00
_cell.angle_beta   90.00
_cell.angle_gamma   90.00
#
_symmetry.space_group_name_H-M   'P 1'
#
loop_
_entity.id
_entity.type
_entity.pdbx_description
1 polymer ?
#
loop_
_entity_poly.entity_id
_entity_poly.type
_entity_poly.pdbx_seq_one_letter_code
_entity_poly.pdbx_strand_id
1 'polypeptide(L)'
;MESQKQGHNQRLEEIHVQADISESQALYKHASQPSGVRWVEALRASVRPILTYAFFLLFATVKTAALFKLLDQGVGITDGLVAVWDIETQALFAAVMSFWFGQRALSKFRANG
;
A
#
# COMPACT_ATOMS: atom_id res chain seq x y z
N MET A 1 9.92 14.46 38.97
CA MET A 1 9.41 13.07 39.14
C MET A 1 8.49 12.63 38.00
N GLU A 2 7.92 13.53 37.19
CA GLU A 2 7.05 13.17 36.04
C GLU A 2 7.81 12.70 34.79
N SER A 3 8.98 13.28 34.50
CA SER A 3 9.82 12.88 33.36
C SER A 3 10.31 11.42 33.43
N GLN A 4 10.56 10.89 34.64
CA GLN A 4 10.89 9.47 34.82
C GLN A 4 9.69 8.53 34.58
N LYS A 5 8.46 8.97 34.87
CA LYS A 5 7.24 8.19 34.61
C LYS A 5 6.94 8.12 33.11
N GLN A 6 7.14 9.22 32.39
CA GLN A 6 6.97 9.26 30.93
C GLN A 6 7.98 8.35 30.22
N GLY A 7 9.26 8.39 30.61
CA GLY A 7 10.27 7.49 30.05
C GLY A 7 10.03 6.01 30.38
N HIS A 8 9.44 5.70 31.54
CA HIS A 8 9.07 4.34 31.90
C HIS A 8 7.91 3.81 31.05
N ASN A 9 6.86 4.61 30.84
CA ASN A 9 5.73 4.24 30.00
C ASN A 9 6.14 4.06 28.52
N GLN A 10 7.02 4.92 28.00
CA GLN A 10 7.58 4.78 26.65
C GLN A 10 8.35 3.47 26.49
N ARG A 11 9.13 3.09 27.52
CA ARG A 11 9.89 1.84 27.51
C ARG A 11 8.99 0.60 27.58
N LEU A 12 7.89 0.67 28.33
CA LEU A 12 6.90 -0.42 28.35
C LEU A 12 6.20 -0.55 27.00
N GLU A 13 5.80 0.57 26.40
CA GLU A 13 5.18 0.59 25.07
C GLU A 13 6.12 0.04 23.99
N GLU A 14 7.40 0.42 24.04
CA GLU A 14 8.44 -0.15 23.17
C GLU A 14 8.61 -1.67 23.35
N ILE A 15 8.60 -2.16 24.60
CA ILE A 15 8.68 -3.61 24.90
C ILE A 15 7.47 -4.35 24.33
N HIS A 16 6.27 -3.78 24.45
CA HIS A 16 5.04 -4.37 23.90
C HIS A 16 5.06 -4.41 22.37
N VAL A 17 5.44 -3.30 21.73
CA VAL A 17 5.58 -3.24 20.27
C VAL A 17 6.64 -4.25 19.78
N GLN A 18 7.76 -4.37 20.50
CA GLN A 18 8.81 -5.32 20.18
C GLN A 18 8.35 -6.77 20.34
N ALA A 19 7.54 -7.07 21.35
CA ALA A 19 6.95 -8.38 21.58
C ALA A 19 5.98 -8.77 20.44
N ASP A 20 5.06 -7.88 20.06
CA ASP A 20 4.11 -8.10 18.95
C ASP A 20 4.83 -8.28 17.60
N ILE A 21 5.92 -7.53 17.39
CA ILE A 21 6.79 -7.70 16.22
C ILE A 21 7.46 -9.07 16.25
N SER A 22 7.96 -9.51 17.41
CA SER A 22 8.61 -10.82 17.55
C SER A 22 7.66 -11.98 17.30
N GLU A 23 6.42 -11.89 17.77
CA GLU A 23 5.37 -12.89 17.56
C GLU A 23 4.94 -12.92 16.10
N SER A 24 4.69 -11.75 15.51
CA SER A 24 4.41 -11.61 14.08
C SER A 24 5.55 -12.20 13.24
N GLN A 25 6.81 -11.91 13.57
CA GLN A 25 7.96 -12.47 12.88
C GLN A 25 8.08 -13.99 13.01
N ALA A 26 7.76 -14.56 14.17
CA ALA A 26 7.75 -16.01 14.38
C ALA A 26 6.65 -16.68 13.54
N LEU A 27 5.45 -16.09 13.49
CA LEU A 27 4.35 -16.55 12.63
C LEU A 27 4.73 -16.44 11.15
N TYR A 28 5.36 -15.34 10.72
CA TYR A 28 5.84 -15.18 9.35
C TYR A 28 6.91 -16.22 9.00
N LYS A 29 7.86 -16.51 9.90
CA LYS A 29 8.91 -17.53 9.69
C LYS A 29 8.34 -18.93 9.51
N HIS A 30 7.29 -19.28 10.25
CA HIS A 30 6.60 -20.57 10.09
C HIS A 30 5.75 -20.61 8.81
N ALA A 31 5.10 -19.51 8.44
CA ALA A 31 4.30 -19.43 7.21
C ALA A 31 5.13 -19.29 5.91
N SER A 32 6.40 -18.89 6.03
CA SER A 32 7.32 -18.68 4.90
C SER A 32 8.13 -19.92 4.53
N GLN A 33 7.70 -21.12 4.93
CA GLN A 33 8.35 -22.36 4.55
C GLN A 33 8.30 -22.50 3.00
N PRO A 34 9.45 -22.53 2.32
CA PRO A 34 9.49 -22.50 0.86
C PRO A 34 8.89 -23.78 0.30
N SER A 35 7.98 -23.63 -0.68
CA SER A 35 7.26 -24.74 -1.31
C SER A 35 8.15 -25.65 -2.18
N GLY A 36 9.46 -25.34 -2.28
CA GLY A 36 10.44 -26.06 -3.09
C GLY A 36 10.33 -25.81 -4.60
N VAL A 37 9.31 -25.06 -5.05
CA VAL A 37 8.98 -24.89 -6.47
C VAL A 37 9.19 -23.43 -6.91
N ARG A 38 10.33 -23.19 -7.59
CA ARG A 38 10.77 -21.86 -8.07
C ARG A 38 9.72 -21.08 -8.89
N TRP A 39 8.89 -21.76 -9.67
CA TRP A 39 7.88 -21.08 -10.49
C TRP A 39 6.68 -20.58 -9.67
N VAL A 40 6.29 -21.31 -8.62
CA VAL A 40 5.22 -20.91 -7.69
C VAL A 40 5.66 -19.71 -6.85
N GLU A 41 6.92 -19.68 -6.44
CA GLU A 41 7.50 -18.54 -5.71
C GLU A 41 7.63 -17.29 -6.58
N ALA A 42 8.05 -17.43 -7.84
CA ALA A 42 8.06 -16.33 -8.80
C ALA A 42 6.64 -15.80 -9.09
N LEU A 43 5.65 -16.70 -9.20
CA LEU A 43 4.25 -16.32 -9.37
C LEU A 43 3.69 -15.59 -8.14
N ARG A 44 3.95 -16.10 -6.93
CA ARG A 44 3.53 -15.42 -5.68
C ARG A 44 4.23 -14.07 -5.50
N ALA A 45 5.50 -13.97 -5.89
CA ALA A 45 6.25 -12.71 -5.88
C ALA A 45 5.70 -11.70 -6.90
N SER A 46 5.14 -12.17 -8.04
CA SER A 46 4.58 -11.30 -9.08
C SER A 46 3.11 -10.93 -8.85
N VAL A 47 2.33 -11.74 -8.13
CA VAL A 47 0.91 -11.42 -7.80
C VAL A 47 0.78 -10.07 -7.11
N ARG A 48 1.74 -9.72 -6.25
CA ARG A 48 1.76 -8.45 -5.49
C ARG A 48 1.85 -7.21 -6.40
N PRO A 49 2.82 -7.09 -7.33
CA PRO A 49 2.84 -6.01 -8.31
C PRO A 49 1.72 -6.11 -9.37
N ILE A 50 1.33 -7.31 -9.79
CA ILE A 50 0.27 -7.50 -10.80
C ILE A 50 -1.05 -6.89 -10.33
N LEU A 51 -1.45 -7.15 -9.08
CA LEU A 51 -2.69 -6.59 -8.54
C LEU A 51 -2.65 -5.06 -8.53
N THR A 52 -1.56 -4.44 -8.08
CA THR A 52 -1.45 -2.98 -8.06
C THR A 52 -1.56 -2.37 -9.47
N TYR A 53 -0.88 -2.95 -10.46
CA TYR A 53 -0.98 -2.47 -11.84
C TYR A 53 -2.35 -2.71 -12.46
N ALA A 54 -2.97 -3.87 -12.20
CA ALA A 54 -4.30 -4.19 -12.72
C ALA A 54 -5.37 -3.26 -12.13
N PHE A 55 -5.36 -3.03 -10.82
CA PHE A 55 -6.27 -2.08 -10.17
C PHE A 55 -6.03 -0.64 -10.66
N PHE A 56 -4.78 -0.24 -10.84
CA PHE A 56 -4.45 1.09 -11.37
C PHE A 56 -4.93 1.26 -12.81
N LEU A 57 -4.75 0.24 -13.66
CA LEU A 57 -5.18 0.29 -15.05
C LEU A 57 -6.71 0.29 -15.17
N LEU A 58 -7.40 -0.51 -14.36
CA LEU A 58 -8.86 -0.47 -14.25
C LEU A 58 -9.34 0.91 -13.78
N PHE A 59 -8.73 1.46 -12.73
CA PHE A 59 -9.02 2.80 -12.21
C PHE A 59 -8.84 3.89 -13.27
N ALA A 60 -7.70 3.90 -13.97
CA ALA A 60 -7.43 4.84 -15.05
C ALA A 60 -8.46 4.71 -16.17
N THR A 61 -8.79 3.48 -16.59
CA THR A 61 -9.79 3.23 -17.65
C THR A 61 -11.17 3.76 -17.27
N VAL A 62 -11.63 3.50 -16.04
CA VAL A 62 -12.92 4.00 -15.54
C VAL A 62 -12.94 5.53 -15.50
N LYS A 63 -11.87 6.17 -15.03
CA LYS A 63 -11.77 7.63 -14.97
C LYS A 63 -11.70 8.28 -16.35
N THR A 64 -11.00 7.66 -17.30
CA THR A 64 -11.01 8.07 -18.71
C THR A 64 -12.40 7.94 -19.34
N ALA A 65 -13.13 6.85 -19.09
CA ALA A 65 -14.50 6.69 -19.57
C ALA A 65 -15.45 7.75 -18.96
N ALA A 66 -15.29 8.05 -17.66
CA ALA A 66 -16.07 9.10 -17.00
C ALA A 66 -15.79 10.48 -17.61
N LEU A 67 -14.53 10.79 -17.94
CA LEU A 67 -14.15 12.03 -18.62
C LEU A 67 -14.79 12.12 -20.01
N PHE A 68 -14.71 11.06 -20.82
CA PHE A 68 -15.34 11.05 -22.14
C PHE A 68 -16.85 11.28 -22.05
N LYS A 69 -17.52 10.67 -21.08
CA LYS A 69 -18.95 10.90 -20.87
C LYS A 69 -19.26 12.37 -20.54
N LEU A 70 -18.42 13.06 -19.77
CA LEU A 70 -18.60 14.48 -19.49
C LEU A 70 -18.38 15.34 -20.74
N LEU A 71 -17.37 15.01 -21.54
CA LEU A 71 -17.12 15.67 -22.82
C LEU A 71 -18.30 15.51 -23.78
N ASP A 72 -18.89 14.31 -23.87
CA ASP A 72 -20.08 14.04 -24.67
C ASP A 72 -21.32 14.83 -24.20
N GLN A 73 -21.34 15.23 -22.92
CA GLN A 73 -22.37 16.10 -22.35
C GLN A 73 -22.11 17.59 -22.58
N GLY A 74 -21.06 17.93 -23.33
CA GLY A 74 -20.69 19.31 -23.65
C GLY A 74 -19.92 20.01 -22.53
N VAL A 75 -19.47 19.30 -21.50
CA VAL A 75 -18.58 19.86 -20.47
C VAL A 75 -17.22 20.12 -21.10
N GLY A 76 -16.65 21.30 -20.87
CA GLY A 76 -15.30 21.62 -21.34
C GLY A 76 -14.26 20.67 -20.75
N ILE A 77 -13.20 20.37 -21.51
CA ILE A 77 -12.17 19.39 -21.07
C ILE A 77 -11.52 19.75 -19.74
N THR A 78 -11.29 21.04 -19.48
CA THR A 78 -10.70 21.53 -18.24
C THR A 78 -11.62 21.26 -17.04
N ASP A 79 -12.91 21.58 -17.18
CA ASP A 79 -13.91 21.38 -16.13
C ASP A 79 -14.19 19.90 -15.91
N GLY A 80 -14.21 19.10 -17.00
CA GLY A 80 -14.34 17.65 -16.93
C GLY A 80 -13.17 16.99 -16.19
N LEU A 81 -11.93 17.45 -16.42
CA LEU A 81 -10.75 16.98 -15.69
C LEU A 81 -10.85 17.29 -14.20
N VAL A 82 -11.23 18.51 -13.83
CA VAL A 82 -11.44 18.90 -12.42
C VAL A 82 -12.55 18.06 -11.78
N ALA A 83 -13.64 17.81 -12.51
CA ALA A 83 -14.77 17.02 -12.02
C ALA A 83 -14.43 15.55 -11.79
N VAL A 84 -13.63 14.94 -12.68
CA VAL A 84 -13.21 13.52 -12.56
C VAL A 84 -12.11 13.34 -11.51
N TRP A 85 -11.32 14.38 -11.25
CA TRP A 85 -10.24 14.43 -10.27
C TRP A 85 -10.71 14.95 -8.90
N ASP A 86 -11.85 14.45 -8.44
CA ASP A 86 -12.45 14.77 -7.15
C ASP A 86 -11.60 14.31 -5.93
N ILE A 87 -12.00 14.74 -4.74
CA ILE A 87 -11.29 14.44 -3.48
C ILE A 87 -11.24 12.93 -3.18
N GLU A 88 -12.31 12.19 -3.48
CA GLU A 88 -12.35 10.74 -3.25
C GLU A 88 -11.34 10.02 -4.16
N THR A 89 -11.22 10.49 -5.41
CA THR A 89 -10.28 10.01 -6.42
C THR A 89 -8.84 10.29 -6.02
N GLN A 90 -8.58 11.49 -5.50
CA GLN A 90 -7.26 11.85 -4.97
C GLN A 90 -6.89 10.96 -3.76
N ALA A 91 -7.84 10.70 -2.86
CA ALA A 91 -7.62 9.83 -1.71
C ALA A 91 -7.34 8.38 -2.13
N LEU A 92 -8.12 7.83 -3.08
CA LEU A 92 -7.89 6.50 -3.63
C LEU A 92 -6.54 6.41 -4.35
N PHE A 93 -6.18 7.42 -5.15
CA PHE A 93 -4.89 7.48 -5.82
C PHE A 93 -3.75 7.51 -4.80
N ALA A 94 -3.85 8.37 -3.77
CA ALA A 94 -2.86 8.44 -2.70
C ALA A 94 -2.72 7.11 -1.95
N ALA A 95 -3.82 6.40 -1.69
CA ALA A 95 -3.79 5.08 -1.07
C ALA A 95 -3.07 4.05 -1.95
N VAL A 96 -3.34 4.03 -3.25
CA VAL A 96 -2.66 3.13 -4.21
C VAL A 96 -1.16 3.44 -4.30
N MET A 97 -0.79 4.72 -4.39
CA MET A 97 0.61 5.13 -4.43
C MET A 97 1.33 4.80 -3.13
N SER A 98 0.68 5.01 -1.98
CA SER A 98 1.21 4.66 -0.66
C SER A 98 1.40 3.16 -0.51
N PHE A 99 0.48 2.35 -1.04
CA PHE A 99 0.64 0.90 -1.08
C PHE A 99 1.83 0.49 -1.95
N TRP A 100 1.96 1.04 -3.17
CA TRP A 100 3.03 0.69 -4.09
C TRP A 100 4.41 1.08 -3.57
N PHE A 101 4.57 2.33 -3.13
CA PHE A 101 5.83 2.83 -2.60
C PHE A 101 6.12 2.35 -1.18
N GLY A 102 5.11 2.24 -0.31
CA GLY A 102 5.27 1.76 1.06
C GLY A 102 5.77 0.32 1.11
N GLN A 103 5.20 -0.57 0.29
CA GLN A 103 5.68 -1.96 0.19
C GLN A 103 7.12 -2.04 -0.34
N ARG A 104 7.50 -1.18 -1.29
CA ARG A 104 8.87 -1.13 -1.86
C ARG A 104 9.90 -0.48 -0.94
N ALA A 105 9.50 0.51 -0.14
CA ALA A 105 10.36 1.13 0.86
C ALA A 105 10.65 0.14 1.99
N LEU A 106 9.61 -0.52 2.51
CA LEU A 106 9.74 -1.54 3.56
C LEU A 106 10.58 -2.74 3.14
N SER A 107 10.49 -3.16 1.87
CA SER A 107 11.33 -4.27 1.36
C SER A 107 12.82 -3.91 1.29
N LYS A 108 13.17 -2.66 1.00
CA LYS A 108 14.57 -2.19 1.03
C LYS A 108 15.12 -2.08 2.45
N PHE A 109 14.31 -1.63 3.41
CA PHE A 109 14.74 -1.58 4.81
C PHE A 109 15.02 -2.97 5.38
N ARG A 110 14.21 -3.98 5.04
CA ARG A 110 14.46 -5.39 5.45
C ARG A 110 15.64 -6.06 4.76
N ALA A 111 16.16 -5.51 3.66
CA ALA A 111 17.31 -6.07 2.97
C ALA A 111 18.65 -5.50 3.49
N ASN A 112 18.61 -4.34 4.15
CA ASN A 112 19.80 -3.60 4.61
C ASN A 112 19.96 -3.58 6.14
N GLY A 113 19.06 -4.21 6.90
CA GLY A 113 19.14 -4.38 8.35
C GLY A 113 19.00 -5.84 8.72
#